data_AF-A0A7C4RHK6-F1
#
_entry.id   AF-A0A7C4RHK6-F1
#
_cell.length_a   1.000
_cell.length_b   1.000
_cell.length_c   1.000
_cell.angle_alpha   90.00
_cell.angle_beta   90.00
_cell.angle_gamma   90.00
#
_symmetry.space_group_name_H-M   'P 1'
#
loop_
_entity.id
_entity.type
_entity.pdbx_description
1 polymer ?
#
loop_
_entity_poly.entity_id
_entity_poly.type
_entity_poly.pdbx_seq_one_letter_code
_entity_poly.pdbx_strand_id
1 'polypeptide(L)'
;ILYVGRLEKYKGVQYLIKALPKLDDDIILKIVGKGTYKESLVKLARKLGVENRVKFYQDLPRKKLLQTYVDADLFVLLSKHEAYGISIAEALASGTPCIVADNSALREWIDDKNCFGMRYPIRIEKLREMIDDVIGRRVEGIRLPDWNEVVKEIAKVYTNV
;
A
#
# COMPACT_ATOMS: atom_id res chain seq x y z
N ILE A 1 8.76 -0.75 4.90
CA ILE A 1 7.64 -0.34 3.99
C ILE A 1 7.17 -1.53 3.16
N LEU A 2 5.85 -1.68 2.99
CA LEU A 2 5.21 -2.75 2.22
C LEU A 2 4.37 -2.21 1.06
N TYR A 3 4.43 -2.92 -0.06
CA TYR A 3 3.47 -2.84 -1.17
C TYR A 3 2.92 -4.23 -1.47
N VAL A 4 1.60 -4.35 -1.63
CA VAL A 4 0.92 -5.59 -2.05
C VAL A 4 -0.04 -5.26 -3.19
N GLY A 5 0.16 -5.92 -4.33
CA GLY A 5 -0.71 -5.75 -5.49
C GLY A 5 -0.06 -6.15 -6.81
N ARG A 6 -0.80 -5.99 -7.91
CA ARG A 6 -0.26 -6.25 -9.26
C ARG A 6 0.93 -5.34 -9.56
N LEU A 7 1.90 -5.83 -10.31
CA LEU A 7 3.04 -5.02 -10.75
C LEU A 7 2.77 -4.46 -12.15
N GLU A 8 1.94 -3.41 -12.19
CA GLU A 8 1.64 -2.63 -13.39
C GLU A 8 2.09 -1.18 -13.19
N LYS A 9 2.47 -0.47 -14.27
CA LYS A 9 2.99 0.90 -14.17
C LYS A 9 2.05 1.89 -13.46
N TYR A 10 0.74 1.71 -13.62
CA TYR A 10 -0.27 2.57 -13.01
C TYR A 10 -0.43 2.33 -11.51
N LYS A 11 0.11 1.24 -10.95
CA LYS A 11 0.07 0.93 -9.51
C LYS A 11 1.10 1.71 -8.68
N GLY A 12 2.00 2.44 -9.33
CA GLY A 12 2.82 3.46 -8.68
C GLY A 12 4.05 2.96 -7.91
N VAL A 13 4.38 1.67 -7.96
CA VAL A 13 5.53 1.08 -7.23
C VAL A 13 6.86 1.77 -7.55
N GLN A 14 7.01 2.30 -8.77
CA GLN A 14 8.20 3.07 -9.17
C GLN A 14 8.48 4.30 -8.30
N TYR A 15 7.44 4.90 -7.69
CA TYR A 15 7.62 6.07 -6.84
C TYR A 15 8.28 5.69 -5.51
N LEU A 16 7.91 4.54 -4.95
CA LEU A 16 8.57 3.98 -3.76
C LEU A 16 10.05 3.70 -4.01
N ILE A 17 10.37 3.03 -5.13
CA ILE A 17 11.78 2.74 -5.48
C ILE A 17 12.58 4.03 -5.69
N LYS A 18 11.98 5.06 -6.30
CA LYS A 18 12.61 6.38 -6.48
C LYS A 18 12.79 7.17 -5.19
N ALA A 19 12.01 6.89 -4.15
CA ALA A 19 12.12 7.54 -2.85
C ALA A 19 13.25 6.93 -1.99
N LEU A 20 13.57 5.65 -2.16
CA LEU A 20 14.58 4.95 -1.35
C LEU A 20 15.93 5.67 -1.22
N PRO A 21 16.54 6.26 -2.28
CA PRO A 21 17.80 7.00 -2.14
C PRO A 21 17.74 8.24 -1.24
N LYS A 22 16.54 8.70 -0.87
CA LYS A 22 16.30 9.87 -0.01
C LYS A 22 15.81 9.50 1.39
N LEU A 23 15.74 8.21 1.68
CA LEU A 23 15.25 7.62 2.92
C LEU A 23 16.40 6.89 3.63
N ASP A 24 16.30 6.80 4.96
CA ASP A 24 17.30 6.14 5.81
C ASP A 24 17.65 4.73 5.32
N ASP A 25 18.93 4.35 5.45
CA ASP A 25 19.49 3.15 4.81
C ASP A 25 18.93 1.82 5.34
N ASP A 26 18.35 1.83 6.54
CA ASP A 26 17.67 0.71 7.16
C ASP A 26 16.25 0.49 6.61
N ILE A 27 15.69 1.44 5.86
CA ILE A 27 14.38 1.27 5.22
C ILE A 27 14.46 0.24 4.09
N ILE A 28 13.76 -0.88 4.30
CA ILE A 28 13.53 -1.94 3.33
C ILE A 28 12.14 -1.82 2.70
N LEU A 29 12.08 -1.95 1.38
CA LEU A 29 10.86 -2.02 0.60
C LEU A 29 10.55 -3.49 0.25
N LYS A 30 9.48 -4.04 0.83
CA LYS A 30 8.92 -5.35 0.45
C LYS A 30 7.82 -5.16 -0.59
N ILE A 31 7.91 -5.85 -1.70
CA ILE A 31 6.95 -5.81 -2.82
C ILE A 31 6.40 -7.22 -3.00
N VAL A 32 5.10 -7.40 -2.76
CA VAL A 32 4.41 -8.67 -2.97
C VAL A 32 3.47 -8.58 -4.17
N GLY A 33 3.72 -9.39 -5.19
CA GLY A 33 2.85 -9.55 -6.34
C GLY A 33 3.58 -9.83 -7.65
N LYS A 34 2.78 -9.91 -8.72
CA LYS A 34 3.21 -10.21 -10.09
C LYS A 34 2.62 -9.23 -11.08
N GLY A 35 3.26 -9.09 -12.24
CA GLY A 35 2.79 -8.24 -13.32
C GLY A 35 3.89 -7.88 -14.31
N THR A 36 3.48 -7.34 -15.45
CA THR A 36 4.38 -7.07 -16.59
C THR A 36 5.45 -6.02 -16.26
N TYR A 37 5.23 -5.18 -15.25
CA TYR A 37 6.13 -4.09 -14.90
C TYR A 37 7.29 -4.50 -13.97
N LYS A 38 7.32 -5.76 -13.49
CA LYS A 38 8.34 -6.25 -12.55
C LYS A 38 9.77 -6.01 -13.03
N GLU A 39 10.09 -6.36 -14.28
CA GLU A 39 11.45 -6.20 -14.81
C GLU A 39 11.88 -4.73 -14.87
N SER A 40 10.95 -3.83 -15.18
CA SER A 40 11.22 -2.39 -15.17
C SER A 40 11.53 -1.88 -13.76
N LEU A 41 10.83 -2.40 -12.74
CA LEU A 41 11.07 -2.06 -11.34
C LEU A 41 12.44 -2.58 -10.86
N VAL A 42 12.83 -3.80 -11.25
CA VAL A 42 14.16 -4.36 -10.93
C VAL A 42 15.27 -3.54 -11.59
N LYS A 43 15.13 -3.21 -12.87
CA LYS A 43 16.09 -2.34 -13.59
C LYS A 43 16.19 -0.96 -12.94
N LEU A 44 15.06 -0.39 -12.50
CA LEU A 44 15.03 0.88 -11.79
C LEU A 44 15.77 0.81 -10.44
N ALA A 45 15.55 -0.24 -9.65
CA ALA A 45 16.23 -0.41 -8.36
C ALA A 45 17.76 -0.49 -8.55
N ARG A 46 18.23 -1.29 -9.52
CA ARG A 46 19.65 -1.39 -9.88
C ARG A 46 20.23 -0.06 -10.35
N LYS A 47 19.51 0.66 -11.22
CA LYS A 47 19.93 1.96 -11.73
C LYS A 47 20.14 2.98 -10.61
N LEU A 48 19.35 2.88 -9.53
CA LEU A 48 19.41 3.77 -8.38
C LEU A 48 20.33 3.25 -7.26
N GLY A 49 20.94 2.06 -7.41
CA GLY A 49 21.82 1.46 -6.40
C GLY A 49 21.09 1.01 -5.12
N VAL A 50 19.78 0.75 -5.19
CA VAL A 50 18.94 0.39 -4.03
C VAL A 50 18.42 -1.04 -4.10
N GLU A 51 18.91 -1.87 -5.02
CA GLU A 51 18.45 -3.26 -5.21
C GLU A 51 18.55 -4.11 -3.94
N ASN A 52 19.55 -3.86 -3.08
CA ASN A 52 19.73 -4.58 -1.83
C ASN A 52 18.62 -4.25 -0.81
N ARG A 53 18.00 -3.07 -0.94
CA ARG A 53 16.90 -2.56 -0.11
C ARG A 53 15.51 -2.91 -0.65
N VAL A 54 15.41 -3.55 -1.83
CA VAL A 54 14.12 -3.95 -2.43
C VAL A 54 13.99 -5.47 -2.45
N LYS A 55 12.96 -6.01 -1.79
CA LYS A 55 12.66 -7.44 -1.74
C LYS A 55 11.39 -7.74 -2.51
N PHE A 56 11.52 -8.50 -3.61
CA PHE A 56 10.39 -8.93 -4.43
C PHE A 56 9.93 -10.33 -4.04
N TYR A 57 8.64 -10.47 -3.76
CA TYR A 57 7.96 -11.74 -3.54
C TYR A 57 6.86 -11.86 -4.61
N GLN A 58 6.84 -12.96 -5.35
CA GLN A 58 5.84 -13.12 -6.40
C GLN A 58 4.46 -13.42 -5.80
N ASP A 59 4.42 -14.44 -4.93
CA ASP A 59 3.23 -14.91 -4.24
C ASP A 59 3.66 -15.33 -2.83
N LEU A 60 2.76 -15.19 -1.86
CA LEU A 60 2.95 -15.66 -0.48
C LEU A 60 1.70 -16.43 -0.04
N PRO A 61 1.85 -17.54 0.70
CA PRO A 61 0.73 -18.16 1.39
C PRO A 61 0.00 -17.13 2.25
N ARG A 62 -1.34 -17.21 2.33
CA ARG A 62 -2.17 -16.21 3.00
C ARG A 62 -1.66 -15.81 4.39
N LYS A 63 -1.30 -16.79 5.22
CA LYS A 63 -0.74 -16.56 6.56
C LYS A 63 0.56 -15.74 6.52
N LYS A 64 1.47 -16.04 5.58
CA LYS A 64 2.72 -15.27 5.42
C LYS A 64 2.45 -13.87 4.86
N LEU A 65 1.50 -13.72 3.94
CA LEU A 65 1.08 -12.41 3.45
C LEU A 65 0.54 -11.53 4.59
N LEU A 66 -0.36 -12.07 5.42
CA LEU A 66 -0.88 -11.35 6.59
C LEU A 66 0.26 -10.94 7.54
N GLN A 67 1.21 -11.85 7.80
CA GLN A 67 2.39 -11.53 8.60
C GLN A 67 3.20 -10.37 8.00
N THR A 68 3.32 -10.27 6.67
CA THR A 68 4.04 -9.13 6.08
C THR A 68 3.39 -7.79 6.35
N TYR A 69 2.06 -7.71 6.47
CA TYR A 69 1.39 -6.48 6.89
C TYR A 69 1.74 -6.17 8.35
N VAL A 70 1.55 -7.13 9.26
CA VAL A 70 1.89 -6.98 10.69
C VAL A 70 3.34 -6.52 10.90
N ASP A 71 4.27 -7.08 10.13
CA ASP A 71 5.71 -6.75 10.22
C ASP A 71 6.09 -5.43 9.54
N ALA A 72 5.17 -4.75 8.85
CA ALA A 72 5.46 -3.53 8.13
C ALA A 72 5.14 -2.30 8.97
N ASP A 73 6.08 -1.34 9.00
CA ASP A 73 5.89 -0.04 9.65
C ASP A 73 4.98 0.90 8.87
N LEU A 74 4.75 0.60 7.58
CA LEU A 74 4.01 1.42 6.64
C LEU A 74 3.61 0.61 5.41
N PHE A 75 2.35 0.71 5.01
CA PHE A 75 1.84 0.22 3.73
C PHE A 75 1.65 1.39 2.76
N VAL A 76 2.01 1.22 1.48
CA VAL A 76 1.86 2.28 0.49
C VAL A 76 1.22 1.77 -0.80
N LEU A 77 0.15 2.42 -1.25
CA LEU A 77 -0.55 2.12 -2.50
C LEU A 77 -0.82 3.39 -3.31
N LEU A 78 0.09 3.73 -4.23
CA LEU A 78 -0.01 4.92 -5.07
C LEU A 78 -0.67 4.63 -6.43
N SER A 79 -1.66 3.74 -6.47
CA SER A 79 -2.38 3.41 -7.70
C SER A 79 -3.09 4.64 -8.29
N LYS A 80 -3.04 4.82 -9.61
CA LYS A 80 -3.82 5.86 -10.31
C LYS A 80 -5.32 5.57 -10.35
N HIS A 81 -5.68 4.29 -10.36
CA HIS A 81 -7.05 3.81 -10.40
C HIS A 81 -7.18 2.56 -9.54
N GLU A 82 -8.17 2.57 -8.64
CA GLU A 82 -8.62 1.42 -7.87
C GLU A 82 -10.14 1.45 -7.76
N ALA A 83 -10.72 0.26 -7.63
CA ALA A 83 -12.14 0.07 -7.37
C ALA A 83 -12.47 0.14 -5.87
N TYR A 84 -11.56 -0.31 -5.00
CA TYR A 84 -11.75 -0.27 -3.55
C TYR A 84 -10.41 -0.22 -2.81
N GLY A 85 -9.58 -1.27 -2.95
CA GLY A 85 -8.30 -1.38 -2.25
C GLY A 85 -8.34 -2.35 -1.07
N ILE A 86 -8.65 -3.62 -1.34
CA ILE A 86 -8.67 -4.68 -0.30
C ILE A 86 -7.33 -4.74 0.46
N SER A 87 -6.19 -4.49 -0.20
CA SER A 87 -4.89 -4.47 0.46
C SER A 87 -4.72 -3.32 1.47
N ILE A 88 -5.44 -2.20 1.30
CA ILE A 88 -5.51 -1.13 2.32
C ILE A 88 -6.29 -1.63 3.53
N ALA A 89 -7.44 -2.27 3.31
CA ALA A 89 -8.24 -2.87 4.38
C ALA A 89 -7.41 -3.89 5.19
N GLU A 90 -6.64 -4.75 4.52
CA GLU A 90 -5.76 -5.72 5.15
C GLU A 90 -4.63 -5.07 5.95
N ALA A 91 -4.02 -4.01 5.43
CA ALA A 91 -2.98 -3.25 6.14
C ALA A 91 -3.55 -2.62 7.42
N LEU A 92 -4.66 -1.89 7.32
CA LEU A 92 -5.31 -1.24 8.45
C LEU A 92 -5.79 -2.26 9.49
N ALA A 93 -6.38 -3.37 9.06
CA ALA A 93 -6.78 -4.47 9.96
C ALA A 93 -5.59 -5.13 10.66
N SER A 94 -4.40 -5.07 10.06
CA SER A 94 -3.16 -5.60 10.64
C SER A 94 -2.44 -4.59 11.54
N GLY A 95 -3.00 -3.40 11.74
CA GLY A 95 -2.40 -2.35 12.57
C GLY A 95 -1.39 -1.48 11.82
N THR A 96 -1.28 -1.61 10.50
CA THR A 96 -0.28 -0.92 9.67
C THR A 96 -0.86 0.36 9.07
N PRO A 97 -0.26 1.54 9.31
CA PRO A 97 -0.72 2.78 8.70
C PRO A 97 -0.47 2.78 7.19
N CYS A 98 -1.25 3.59 6.46
CA CYS A 98 -1.27 3.59 5.01
C CYS A 98 -0.93 4.97 4.41
N ILE A 99 -0.19 5.00 3.31
CA ILE A 99 -0.17 6.13 2.37
C ILE A 99 -0.80 5.67 1.06
N VAL A 100 -1.83 6.37 0.61
CA VAL A 100 -2.55 6.03 -0.62
C VAL A 100 -2.58 7.21 -1.57
N ALA A 101 -2.81 6.97 -2.86
CA ALA A 101 -3.09 8.07 -3.75
C ALA A 101 -4.47 8.68 -3.45
N ASP A 102 -4.56 10.01 -3.39
CA ASP A 102 -5.82 10.74 -3.24
C ASP A 102 -6.54 10.80 -4.60
N ASN A 103 -7.20 9.69 -4.96
CA ASN A 103 -8.01 9.55 -6.16
C ASN A 103 -9.12 8.50 -6.01
N SER A 104 -10.17 8.59 -6.85
CA SER A 104 -11.19 7.54 -7.01
C SER A 104 -11.71 7.01 -5.64
N ALA A 105 -11.91 5.70 -5.54
CA ALA A 105 -12.25 4.96 -4.34
C ALA A 105 -11.16 5.00 -3.25
N LEU A 106 -9.90 5.35 -3.57
CA LEU A 106 -8.86 5.44 -2.55
C LEU A 106 -9.07 6.62 -1.60
N ARG A 107 -9.77 7.66 -2.05
CA ARG A 107 -10.12 8.80 -1.21
C ARG A 107 -10.96 8.39 0.00
N GLU A 108 -11.83 7.39 -0.15
CA GLU A 108 -12.72 6.92 0.92
C GLU A 108 -11.95 6.30 2.10
N TRP A 109 -10.69 5.91 1.89
CA TRP A 109 -9.83 5.39 2.95
C TRP A 109 -9.11 6.48 3.73
N ILE A 110 -8.99 7.70 3.20
CA ILE A 110 -8.17 8.76 3.80
C ILE A 110 -8.92 9.35 5.00
N ASP A 111 -8.34 9.21 6.18
CA ASP A 111 -8.88 9.71 7.45
C ASP A 111 -7.91 10.66 8.19
N ASP A 112 -6.74 10.93 7.60
CA ASP A 112 -5.64 11.75 8.16
C ASP A 112 -5.16 11.29 9.55
N LYS A 113 -5.51 10.07 9.95
CA LYS A 113 -5.13 9.45 11.22
C LYS A 113 -4.37 8.14 11.01
N ASN A 114 -4.98 7.22 10.26
CA ASN A 114 -4.46 5.89 9.97
C ASN A 114 -4.05 5.75 8.49
N CYS A 115 -4.70 6.50 7.60
CA CYS A 115 -4.47 6.46 6.16
C CYS A 115 -4.38 7.87 5.59
N PHE A 116 -3.27 8.14 4.90
CA PHE A 116 -2.88 9.47 4.44
C PHE A 116 -2.88 9.57 2.92
N GLY A 117 -3.35 10.70 2.39
CA GLY A 117 -3.53 10.91 0.97
C GLY A 117 -2.37 11.60 0.26
N MET A 118 -2.00 11.11 -0.93
CA MET A 118 -1.06 11.77 -1.84
C MET A 118 -1.66 12.12 -3.19
N ARG A 119 -1.63 13.40 -3.55
CA ARG A 119 -2.13 13.87 -4.84
C ARG A 119 -1.14 13.64 -5.97
N TYR A 120 -1.66 13.33 -7.15
CA TYR A 120 -0.90 13.29 -8.39
C TYR A 120 -0.67 14.72 -8.94
N PRO A 121 0.49 15.01 -9.55
CA PRO A 121 1.63 14.12 -9.77
C PRO A 121 2.42 13.85 -8.48
N ILE A 122 2.81 12.58 -8.28
CA ILE A 122 3.61 12.16 -7.13
C ILE A 122 5.01 12.79 -7.20
N ARG A 123 5.30 13.69 -6.26
CA ARG A 123 6.62 14.29 -6.06
C ARG A 123 7.40 13.47 -5.05
N ILE A 124 8.63 13.09 -5.39
CA ILE A 124 9.44 12.19 -4.55
C ILE A 124 9.77 12.83 -3.20
N GLU A 125 10.01 14.13 -3.18
CA GLU A 125 10.27 14.89 -1.95
C GLU A 125 9.08 14.85 -1.00
N LYS A 126 7.85 15.00 -1.53
CA LYS A 126 6.63 14.91 -0.74
C LYS A 126 6.31 13.49 -0.28
N LEU A 127 6.64 12.49 -1.10
CA LEU A 127 6.55 11.10 -0.68
C LEU A 127 7.53 10.77 0.44
N ARG A 128 8.76 11.27 0.37
CA ARG A 128 9.75 11.13 1.43
C ARG A 128 9.27 11.79 2.72
N GLU A 129 8.86 13.06 2.68
CA GLU A 129 8.31 13.77 3.85
C GLU A 129 7.15 13.00 4.49
N MET A 130 6.18 12.55 3.70
CA MET A 130 5.05 11.81 4.27
C MET A 130 5.41 10.41 4.75
N ILE A 131 6.43 9.75 4.18
CA ILE A 131 6.95 8.49 4.73
C ILE A 131 7.53 8.74 6.12
N ASP A 132 8.38 9.75 6.29
CA ASP A 132 9.00 10.07 7.58
C ASP A 132 7.95 10.44 8.64
N ASP A 133 6.90 11.18 8.24
CA ASP A 133 5.85 11.61 9.16
C ASP A 133 4.97 10.45 9.65
N VAL A 134 4.81 9.39 8.84
CA VAL A 134 3.84 8.31 9.07
C VAL A 134 4.51 7.02 9.56
N ILE A 135 5.76 6.77 9.18
CA ILE A 135 6.47 5.54 9.55
C ILE A 135 6.54 5.40 11.08
N GLY A 136 6.23 4.19 11.58
CA GLY A 136 6.22 3.91 13.02
C GLY A 136 4.98 4.38 13.77
N ARG A 137 4.04 5.10 13.13
CA ARG A 137 2.70 5.32 13.69
C ARG A 137 1.97 3.99 13.84
N ARG A 138 1.05 3.93 14.81
CA ARG A 138 0.16 2.78 15.02
C ARG A 138 -1.25 3.14 14.60
N VAL A 139 -1.95 2.18 14.01
CA VAL A 139 -3.36 2.34 13.67
C VAL A 139 -4.20 2.30 14.95
N GLU A 140 -5.16 3.20 15.06
CA GLU A 140 -6.04 3.34 16.21
C GLU A 140 -7.50 3.58 15.81
N GLY A 141 -8.42 2.90 16.49
CA GLY A 141 -9.85 3.17 16.36
C GLY A 141 -10.43 2.80 14.99
N ILE A 142 -9.77 1.90 14.25
CA ILE A 142 -10.26 1.41 12.97
C ILE A 142 -11.47 0.48 13.19
N ARG A 143 -12.56 0.74 12.47
CA ARG A 143 -13.69 -0.19 12.35
C ARG A 143 -13.88 -0.52 10.89
N LEU A 144 -13.55 -1.75 10.52
CA LEU A 144 -13.81 -2.27 9.19
C LEU A 144 -14.93 -3.31 9.28
N PRO A 145 -15.92 -3.27 8.37
CA PRO A 145 -16.95 -4.29 8.35
C PRO A 145 -16.31 -5.63 8.00
N ASP A 146 -16.71 -6.69 8.70
CA ASP A 146 -16.36 -8.04 8.28
C ASP A 146 -17.28 -8.50 7.13
N TRP A 147 -16.94 -9.63 6.51
CA TRP A 147 -17.75 -10.16 5.41
C TRP A 147 -19.16 -10.56 5.83
N ASN A 148 -19.41 -10.89 7.11
CA ASN A 148 -20.75 -11.20 7.59
C ASN A 148 -21.62 -9.94 7.64
N GLU A 149 -21.07 -8.81 8.09
CA GLU A 149 -21.74 -7.50 8.08
C GLU A 149 -22.05 -7.07 6.64
N VAL A 150 -21.07 -7.14 5.73
CA VAL A 150 -21.27 -6.81 4.31
C VAL A 150 -22.36 -7.69 3.67
N VAL A 151 -22.34 -9.00 3.93
CA VAL A 151 -23.36 -9.93 3.41
C VAL A 151 -24.75 -9.57 3.93
N LYS A 152 -24.89 -9.22 5.21
CA LYS A 152 -26.18 -8.79 5.78
C LYS A 152 -26.72 -7.54 5.10
N GLU A 153 -25.88 -6.53 4.87
CA GLU A 153 -26.31 -5.30 4.19
C GLU A 153 -26.69 -5.55 2.72
N ILE A 154 -25.91 -6.36 2.01
CA ILE A 154 -26.25 -6.74 0.63
C ILE A 154 -27.56 -7.52 0.57
N ALA A 155 -27.80 -8.46 1.49
CA ALA A 155 -29.03 -9.24 1.52
C ALA A 155 -30.28 -8.36 1.65
N LYS A 156 -30.23 -7.28 2.46
CA LYS A 156 -31.34 -6.33 2.59
C LYS A 156 -31.73 -5.68 1.26
N VAL A 157 -30.76 -5.43 0.38
CA VAL A 157 -31.02 -4.86 -0.95
C VAL A 157 -31.88 -5.81 -1.79
N TYR A 158 -31.66 -7.12 -1.67
CA TYR A 158 -32.42 -8.14 -2.40
C TYR A 158 -33.79 -8.44 -1.79
N THR A 159 -33.95 -8.29 -0.47
CA THR A 159 -35.22 -8.61 0.22
C THR A 159 -36.18 -7.43 0.32
N ASN A 160 -35.72 -6.20 0.04
CA ASN A 160 -36.56 -5.00 0.02
C ASN A 160 -37.10 -4.66 -1.39
N VAL A 161 -37.10 -5.64 -2.30
CA VAL A 161 -37.69 -5.58 -3.66
C VAL A 161 -38.95 -6.42 -3.71
#